data_AF-A0A945MAE3-F1
#
_entry.id   AF-A0A945MAE3-F1
#
_cell.length_a   1.000
_cell.length_b   1.000
_cell.length_c   1.000
_cell.angle_alpha   90.00
_cell.angle_beta   90.00
_cell.angle_gamma   90.00
#
_symmetry.space_group_name_H-M   'P 1'
#
loop_
_entity.id
_entity.type
_entity.pdbx_description
1 polymer ?
#
loop_
_entity_poly.entity_id
_entity_poly.type
_entity_poly.pdbx_seq_one_letter_code
_entity_poly.pdbx_strand_id
1 'polypeptide(L)'
;MADEIHTGRCLCGAVRFEALGAPEWVAHCHCESCRRHTGSAFSTVAGYREATVRWTGERPAVFASSPGVRRGHCSRCGSPISYGSDRHGDEVHLMIGAFDDPGAFEPTVHVWTSEQVSWLRMEDGLPRYATTLRAGREEAASG
;
A
#
# COMPACT_ATOMS: atom_id res chain seq x y z
N MET A 1 9.90 -9.64 17.65
CA MET A 1 9.01 -10.30 16.68
C MET A 1 9.67 -10.24 15.30
N ALA A 2 10.78 -10.95 15.14
CA ALA A 2 11.52 -10.99 13.86
C ALA A 2 11.12 -12.20 12.99
N ASP A 3 10.24 -13.06 13.52
CA ASP A 3 9.86 -14.35 12.92
C ASP A 3 8.47 -14.33 12.28
N GLU A 4 7.77 -13.19 12.28
CA GLU A 4 6.47 -13.06 11.65
C GLU A 4 6.64 -12.95 10.13
N ILE A 5 5.90 -13.77 9.39
CA ILE A 5 5.93 -13.79 7.92
C ILE A 5 4.50 -13.66 7.43
N HIS A 6 4.24 -12.61 6.67
CA HIS A 6 2.97 -12.42 5.98
C HIS A 6 3.10 -12.87 4.53
N THR A 7 2.23 -13.77 4.10
CA THR A 7 2.20 -14.26 2.73
C THR A 7 1.12 -13.56 1.91
N GLY A 8 1.32 -13.52 0.60
CA GLY A 8 0.32 -12.99 -0.30
C GLY A 8 0.44 -13.51 -1.72
N ARG A 9 -0.62 -13.29 -2.49
CA ARG A 9 -0.74 -13.70 -3.89
C ARG A 9 -1.66 -12.79 -4.68
N CYS A 10 -1.47 -12.78 -6.01
CA CYS A 10 -2.47 -12.20 -6.91
C CYS A 10 -3.72 -13.08 -7.04
N LEU A 11 -4.77 -12.57 -7.69
CA LEU A 11 -6.03 -13.29 -7.90
C LEU A 11 -5.85 -14.67 -8.56
N CYS A 12 -4.97 -14.79 -9.57
CA CYS A 12 -4.71 -16.07 -10.23
C CYS A 12 -3.62 -16.92 -9.53
N GLY A 13 -3.02 -16.43 -8.45
CA GLY A 13 -2.00 -17.14 -7.68
C GLY A 13 -0.61 -17.26 -8.32
N ALA A 14 -0.37 -16.63 -9.47
CA ALA A 14 0.91 -16.67 -10.17
C ALA A 14 2.00 -15.81 -9.50
N VAL A 15 1.65 -14.57 -9.14
CA VAL A 15 2.50 -13.73 -8.29
C VAL A 15 2.27 -14.16 -6.84
N ARG A 16 3.37 -14.42 -6.12
CA ARG A 16 3.39 -14.76 -4.69
C ARG A 16 4.55 -14.08 -4.01
N PHE A 17 4.36 -13.71 -2.75
CA PHE A 17 5.39 -13.08 -1.94
C PHE A 17 5.28 -13.45 -0.46
N GLU A 18 6.39 -13.22 0.23
CA GLU A 18 6.54 -13.24 1.68
C GLU A 18 7.08 -11.87 2.13
N ALA A 19 6.46 -11.26 3.13
CA ALA A 19 6.92 -10.05 3.78
C ALA A 19 7.33 -10.38 5.23
N LEU A 20 8.59 -10.14 5.56
CA LEU A 20 9.17 -10.49 6.86
C LEU A 20 8.98 -9.33 7.85
N GLY A 21 8.50 -9.66 9.04
CA GLY A 21 8.25 -8.75 10.14
C GLY A 21 6.97 -7.93 10.00
N ALA A 22 6.77 -7.04 10.97
CA ALA A 22 5.67 -6.08 10.98
C ALA A 22 5.87 -5.00 9.89
N PRO A 23 4.77 -4.50 9.27
CA PRO A 23 4.86 -3.34 8.40
C PRO A 23 5.27 -2.10 9.19
N GLU A 24 5.99 -1.17 8.56
CA GLU A 24 6.36 0.10 9.20
C GLU A 24 5.14 0.99 9.44
N TRP A 25 4.13 0.86 8.57
CA TRP A 25 2.85 1.55 8.67
C TRP A 25 1.80 0.88 7.78
N VAL A 26 0.54 1.12 8.10
CA VAL A 26 -0.62 0.70 7.32
C VAL A 26 -1.55 1.91 7.14
N ALA A 27 -1.87 2.26 5.90
CA ALA A 27 -2.63 3.46 5.59
C ALA A 27 -3.69 3.25 4.52
N HIS A 28 -4.81 3.95 4.68
CA HIS A 28 -5.77 4.20 3.61
C HIS A 28 -5.32 5.41 2.80
N CYS A 29 -4.98 5.20 1.53
CA CYS A 29 -4.65 6.28 0.60
C CYS A 29 -5.85 6.59 -0.30
N HIS A 30 -6.30 7.84 -0.22
CA HIS A 30 -7.46 8.31 -0.98
C HIS A 30 -7.10 8.97 -2.30
N CYS A 31 -5.83 9.17 -2.67
CA CYS A 31 -5.50 9.93 -3.88
C CYS A 31 -6.03 9.29 -5.16
N GLU A 32 -6.27 10.11 -6.18
CA GLU A 32 -6.78 9.71 -7.48
C GLU A 32 -5.92 8.64 -8.13
N SER A 33 -4.59 8.75 -8.02
CA SER A 33 -3.66 7.77 -8.60
C SER A 33 -3.83 6.38 -7.98
N CYS A 34 -4.08 6.28 -6.67
CA CYS A 34 -4.34 5.02 -5.99
C CYS A 34 -5.73 4.46 -6.33
N ARG A 35 -6.76 5.32 -6.39
CA ARG A 35 -8.10 4.91 -6.85
C ARG A 35 -8.08 4.37 -8.27
N ARG A 36 -7.45 5.08 -9.21
CA ARG A 36 -7.34 4.66 -10.61
C ARG A 36 -6.54 3.36 -10.76
N HIS A 37 -5.51 3.17 -9.94
CA HIS A 37 -4.71 1.94 -9.98
C HIS A 37 -5.51 0.71 -9.53
N THR A 38 -6.36 0.87 -8.51
CA THR A 38 -7.06 -0.26 -7.87
C THR A 38 -8.50 -0.44 -8.34
N GLY A 39 -9.09 0.59 -8.95
CA GLY A 39 -10.53 0.63 -9.24
C GLY A 39 -11.40 0.85 -8.00
N SER A 40 -10.80 1.08 -6.83
CA SER A 40 -11.48 1.19 -5.53
C SER A 40 -11.65 2.65 -5.09
N ALA A 41 -12.53 2.87 -4.09
CA ALA A 41 -12.75 4.20 -3.48
C ALA A 41 -11.49 4.78 -2.81
N PHE A 42 -10.62 3.90 -2.33
CA PHE A 42 -9.29 4.17 -1.78
C PHE A 42 -8.45 2.89 -1.91
N SER A 43 -7.15 2.98 -1.68
CA SER A 43 -6.27 1.81 -1.56
C SER A 43 -5.75 1.69 -0.14
N THR A 44 -5.81 0.51 0.45
CA THR A 44 -5.10 0.22 1.70
C THR A 44 -3.79 -0.48 1.39
N VAL A 45 -2.70 0.07 1.91
CA VAL A 45 -1.34 -0.43 1.66
C VAL A 45 -0.56 -0.53 2.96
N ALA A 46 0.35 -1.51 2.99
CA ALA A 46 1.29 -1.73 4.08
C ALA A 46 2.72 -1.43 3.59
N GLY A 47 3.44 -0.58 4.32
CA GLY A 47 4.81 -0.18 4.01
C GLY A 47 5.82 -1.20 4.55
N TYR A 48 6.70 -1.69 3.67
CA TYR A 48 7.77 -2.63 4.00
C TYR A 48 9.10 -2.15 3.41
N ARG A 49 10.20 -2.52 4.05
CA ARG A 49 11.54 -2.41 3.44
C ARG A 49 11.63 -3.40 2.28
N GLU A 50 12.15 -2.98 1.13
CA GLU A 50 12.29 -3.86 -0.04
C GLU A 50 13.11 -5.12 0.29
N ALA A 51 14.13 -4.99 1.14
CA ALA A 51 14.97 -6.10 1.59
C ALA A 51 14.21 -7.16 2.43
N THR A 52 13.04 -6.84 2.99
CA THR A 52 12.22 -7.78 3.79
C THR A 52 11.10 -8.42 2.98
N VAL A 53 10.97 -8.09 1.69
CA VAL A 53 9.98 -8.69 0.78
C VAL A 53 10.67 -9.67 -0.16
N ARG A 54 10.19 -10.90 -0.18
CA ARG A 54 10.69 -11.97 -1.05
C ARG A 54 9.59 -12.41 -2.00
N TRP A 55 9.89 -12.47 -3.30
CA TRP A 55 8.98 -13.02 -4.31
C TRP A 55 9.18 -14.54 -4.37
N THR A 56 8.14 -15.28 -4.00
CA THR A 56 8.15 -16.76 -3.96
C THR A 56 7.45 -17.38 -5.18
N GLY A 57 6.81 -16.56 -6.01
CA GLY A 57 6.24 -16.93 -7.31
C GLY A 57 6.78 -16.05 -8.43
N GLU A 58 5.96 -15.79 -9.45
CA GLU A 58 6.28 -14.80 -10.47
C GLU A 58 6.44 -13.42 -9.84
N ARG A 59 7.36 -12.61 -10.38
CA ARG A 59 7.48 -11.21 -10.00
C ARG A 59 6.35 -10.39 -10.64
N PRO A 60 5.83 -9.35 -9.98
CA PRO A 60 4.91 -8.43 -10.62
C PRO A 60 5.58 -7.74 -11.81
N ALA A 61 4.84 -7.55 -12.89
CA ALA A 61 5.23 -6.62 -13.94
C ALA A 61 5.17 -5.19 -13.39
N VAL A 62 6.18 -4.39 -13.70
CA VAL A 62 6.32 -3.03 -13.17
C VAL A 62 6.18 -2.02 -14.30
N PHE A 63 5.39 -0.97 -14.09
CA PHE A 63 5.35 0.19 -14.96
C PHE A 63 5.57 1.47 -14.16
N ALA A 64 6.14 2.50 -14.80
CA ALA A 64 6.27 3.82 -14.22
C ALA A 64 4.95 4.59 -14.42
N SER A 65 4.22 4.88 -13.35
CA SER A 65 2.97 5.64 -13.45
C SER A 65 3.20 7.15 -13.50
N SER A 66 4.35 7.60 -13.02
CA SER A 66 4.85 8.98 -13.11
C SER A 66 6.35 8.96 -12.83
N PRO A 67 7.09 10.07 -13.04
CA PRO A 67 8.51 10.14 -12.71
C PRO A 67 8.78 9.73 -11.26
N GLY A 68 9.67 8.75 -11.07
CA GLY A 68 10.06 8.22 -9.76
C GLY A 68 8.96 7.46 -9.00
N VAL A 69 7.89 7.02 -9.68
CA VAL A 69 6.82 6.21 -9.09
C VAL A 69 6.60 4.95 -9.93
N ARG A 70 6.68 3.80 -9.29
CA ARG A 70 6.56 2.47 -9.90
C ARG A 70 5.37 1.74 -9.32
N ARG A 71 4.61 1.04 -10.17
CA ARG A 71 3.46 0.22 -9.79
C ARG A 71 3.64 -1.21 -10.31
N GLY A 72 3.51 -2.17 -9.40
CA GLY A 72 3.59 -3.60 -9.69
C GLY A 72 2.22 -4.23 -9.81
N HIS A 73 1.99 -5.02 -10.84
CA HIS A 73 0.76 -5.79 -11.04
C HIS A 73 1.06 -7.19 -11.60
N CYS A 74 0.11 -8.12 -11.46
CA CYS A 74 0.23 -9.41 -12.12
C CYS A 74 -0.05 -9.26 -13.62
N SER A 75 0.90 -9.65 -14.47
CA SER A 75 0.75 -9.61 -15.94
C SER A 75 -0.35 -10.54 -16.46
N ARG A 76 -0.77 -11.54 -15.68
CA ARG A 76 -1.77 -12.54 -16.06
C ARG A 76 -3.20 -12.14 -15.72
N CYS A 77 -3.42 -11.59 -14.52
CA CYS A 77 -4.78 -11.27 -14.03
C CYS A 77 -5.01 -9.79 -13.70
N GLY A 78 -3.99 -8.95 -13.84
CA GLY A 78 -4.09 -7.51 -13.60
C GLY A 78 -4.15 -7.09 -12.12
N SER A 79 -4.15 -8.03 -11.16
CA SER A 79 -4.19 -7.65 -9.74
C SER A 79 -3.07 -6.67 -9.39
N PRO A 80 -3.39 -5.53 -8.75
CA PRO A 80 -2.37 -4.63 -8.23
C PRO A 80 -1.66 -5.29 -7.05
N ILE A 81 -0.32 -5.22 -7.01
CA ILE A 81 0.50 -5.90 -6.01
C ILE A 81 1.32 -4.92 -5.19
N SER A 82 1.99 -3.98 -5.85
CA SER A 82 2.93 -3.10 -5.16
C SER A 82 2.94 -1.68 -5.71
N TYR A 83 3.42 -0.78 -4.88
CA TYR A 83 3.76 0.60 -5.20
C TYR A 83 5.16 0.88 -4.65
N GLY A 84 5.95 1.66 -5.37
CA GLY A 84 7.22 2.20 -4.87
C GLY A 84 7.42 3.62 -5.39
N SER A 85 8.14 4.44 -4.62
CA SER A 85 8.57 5.76 -5.07
C SER A 85 9.96 6.08 -4.58
N ASP A 86 10.73 6.77 -5.41
CA ASP A 86 12.08 7.24 -5.06
C ASP A 86 12.06 8.21 -3.86
N ARG A 87 10.90 8.79 -3.52
CA ARG A 87 10.70 9.63 -2.32
C ARG A 87 10.71 8.82 -1.02
N HIS A 88 10.44 7.52 -1.09
CA HIS A 88 10.41 6.60 0.04
C HIS A 88 11.66 5.71 0.09
N GLY A 89 12.67 6.00 -0.73
CA GLY A 89 13.91 5.23 -0.77
C GLY A 89 13.66 3.76 -1.06
N ASP A 90 14.15 2.90 -0.16
CA ASP A 90 14.15 1.44 -0.24
C ASP A 90 12.84 0.82 0.28
N GLU A 91 11.73 1.57 0.23
CA GLU A 91 10.41 1.12 0.65
C GLU A 91 9.58 0.57 -0.52
N VAL A 92 8.85 -0.51 -0.25
CA VAL A 92 7.82 -1.07 -1.12
C VAL A 92 6.50 -1.12 -0.34
N HIS A 93 5.44 -0.58 -0.94
CA HIS A 93 4.11 -0.60 -0.33
C HIS A 93 3.32 -1.72 -0.99
N LEU A 94 2.94 -2.73 -0.20
CA LEU A 94 2.18 -3.89 -0.67
C LEU A 94 0.68 -3.62 -0.52
N MET A 95 -0.09 -3.98 -1.54
CA MET A 95 -1.55 -3.86 -1.51
C MET A 95 -2.11 -4.86 -0.51
N ILE A 96 -2.87 -4.41 0.50
CA ILE A 96 -3.36 -5.30 1.56
C ILE A 96 -4.29 -6.39 1.00
N GLY A 97 -5.05 -6.07 -0.04
CA GLY A 97 -5.90 -7.04 -0.73
C GLY A 97 -5.14 -8.17 -1.45
N ALA A 98 -3.80 -8.09 -1.55
CA ALA A 98 -2.97 -9.15 -2.09
C ALA A 98 -2.38 -10.07 -1.01
N PHE A 99 -2.56 -9.78 0.29
CA PHE A 99 -2.15 -10.69 1.36
C PHE A 99 -3.16 -11.82 1.54
N ASP A 100 -2.68 -12.97 2.02
CA ASP A 100 -3.53 -14.14 2.28
C ASP A 100 -4.44 -13.95 3.50
N ASP A 101 -3.99 -13.17 4.49
CA ASP A 101 -4.79 -12.67 5.60
C ASP A 101 -4.76 -11.13 5.67
N PRO A 102 -5.65 -10.45 4.91
CA PRO A 102 -5.75 -8.99 4.95
C PRO A 102 -6.14 -8.43 6.34
N GLY A 103 -6.77 -9.24 7.20
CA GLY A 103 -7.24 -8.83 8.52
C GLY A 103 -6.11 -8.62 9.53
N ALA A 104 -4.93 -9.18 9.26
CA ALA A 104 -3.73 -8.97 10.07
C ALA A 104 -3.16 -7.53 9.99
N PHE A 105 -3.69 -6.70 9.09
CA PHE A 105 -3.19 -5.36 8.83
C PHE A 105 -4.21 -4.29 9.21
N GLU A 106 -4.13 -3.81 10.45
CA GLU A 106 -4.99 -2.73 10.93
C GLU A 106 -4.50 -1.36 10.44
N PRO A 107 -5.28 -0.62 9.63
CA PRO A 107 -4.91 0.71 9.19
C PRO A 107 -4.93 1.70 10.35
N THR A 108 -3.96 2.60 10.37
CA THR A 108 -3.81 3.57 11.48
C THR A 108 -4.05 5.01 11.07
N VAL A 109 -4.30 5.27 9.78
CA VAL A 109 -4.36 6.62 9.22
C VAL A 109 -4.99 6.64 7.83
N HIS A 110 -5.61 7.77 7.49
CA HIS A 110 -5.96 8.13 6.13
C HIS A 110 -5.07 9.25 5.60
N VAL A 111 -4.60 9.09 4.37
CA VAL A 111 -3.78 10.09 3.66
C VAL A 111 -4.47 10.51 2.37
N TRP A 112 -4.15 11.72 1.90
CA TRP A 112 -4.78 12.33 0.73
C TRP A 112 -6.31 12.46 0.82
N THR A 113 -6.82 12.72 2.04
CA THR A 113 -8.27 12.88 2.28
C THR A 113 -8.89 14.09 1.58
N SER A 114 -8.06 15.06 1.14
CA SER A 114 -8.45 16.15 0.25
C SER A 114 -9.04 15.66 -1.08
N GLU A 115 -8.66 14.46 -1.51
CA GLU A 115 -9.16 13.84 -2.72
C GLU A 115 -10.27 12.81 -2.45
N GLN A 116 -10.62 12.51 -1.19
CA GLN A 116 -11.59 11.46 -0.84
C GLN A 116 -12.90 11.64 -1.62
N VAL A 117 -13.43 10.54 -2.15
CA VAL A 117 -14.70 10.55 -2.87
C VAL A 117 -15.83 11.00 -1.93
N SER A 118 -16.66 11.94 -2.40
CA SER A 118 -17.59 12.70 -1.56
C SER A 118 -18.68 11.87 -0.89
N TRP A 119 -19.01 10.69 -1.43
CA TRP A 119 -20.01 9.76 -0.90
C TRP A 119 -19.45 8.80 0.15
N LEU A 120 -18.12 8.64 0.25
CA LEU A 120 -17.52 7.73 1.22
C LEU A 120 -17.57 8.35 2.61
N ARG A 121 -18.09 7.59 3.57
CA ARG A 121 -18.11 7.92 5.01
C ARG A 121 -17.44 6.77 5.75
N MET A 122 -16.44 7.09 6.56
CA MET A 122 -15.73 6.15 7.43
C MET A 122 -15.62 6.81 8.79
N GLU A 123 -16.22 6.21 9.81
CA GLU A 123 -16.30 6.73 11.19
C GLU A 123 -15.44 5.88 12.13
N ASP A 124 -14.18 5.71 11.75
CA ASP A 124 -13.18 4.86 12.42
C ASP A 124 -12.36 5.60 13.48
N GLY A 125 -12.50 6.93 13.58
CA GLY A 125 -11.74 7.76 14.51
C GLY A 125 -10.25 7.88 14.17
N LEU A 126 -9.81 7.37 13.01
CA LEU A 126 -8.41 7.41 12.61
C LEU A 126 -7.99 8.83 12.18
N PRO A 127 -6.72 9.21 12.41
CA PRO A 127 -6.17 10.46 11.89
C PRO A 127 -6.34 10.59 10.38
N ARG A 128 -6.62 11.82 9.92
CA ARG A 128 -6.89 12.15 8.51
C ARG A 128 -5.98 13.28 8.07
N TYR A 129 -5.13 13.00 7.10
CA TYR A 129 -4.24 13.97 6.50
C TYR A 129 -4.68 14.29 5.07
N ALA A 130 -4.67 15.57 4.71
CA ALA A 130 -4.98 16.04 3.36
C ALA A 130 -3.85 15.78 2.36
N THR A 131 -2.69 15.33 2.84
CA THR A 131 -1.43 15.14 2.10
C THR A 131 -0.82 13.77 2.41
N THR A 132 0.45 13.56 2.06
CA THR A 132 1.25 12.37 2.37
C THR A 132 1.33 12.09 3.88
N LEU A 133 1.61 10.83 4.24
CA LEU A 133 1.76 10.43 5.64
C LEU A 133 2.83 11.25 6.38
N ARG A 134 4.01 11.41 5.76
CA ARG A 134 5.13 12.13 6.36
C ARG A 134 4.78 13.59 6.65
N ALA A 135 4.33 14.33 5.63
CA ALA A 135 3.97 15.73 5.78
C ALA A 135 2.83 15.93 6.80
N GLY A 136 1.79 15.07 6.75
CA GLY A 136 0.68 15.15 7.70
C GLY A 136 1.09 14.91 9.16
N ARG A 137 2.05 14.00 9.40
CA ARG A 137 2.61 13.80 10.75
C ARG A 137 3.46 14.98 11.21
N GLU A 138 4.26 15.56 10.32
CA GLU A 138 5.08 16.75 10.62
C GLU A 138 4.19 17.97 10.97
N GLU A 139 3.12 18.19 10.20
CA GLU A 139 2.11 19.23 10.45
C GLU A 139 1.41 19.02 11.80
N ALA A 140 0.98 17.79 12.11
CA ALA A 140 0.28 17.46 13.35
C ALA A 140 1.18 17.56 14.61
N ALA A 141 2.50 17.37 14.46
CA ALA A 141 3.46 17.52 15.56
C ALA A 141 3.82 18.99 15.84
N SER A 142 3.48 19.90 14.93
CA SER A 142 3.85 21.32 15.00
C SER A 142 2.75 22.22 15.60
N GLY A 143 1.57 21.67 15.91
CA GLY A 143 0.42 22.36 16.49
C GLY A 143 0.04 21.80 17.84
#